data_AF-A0A435XPI1-F1
#
_entry.id   AF-A0A435XPI1-F1
#
_cell.length_a   1.000
_cell.length_b   1.000
_cell.length_c   1.000
_cell.angle_alpha   90.00
_cell.angle_beta   90.00
_cell.angle_gamma   90.00
#
_symmetry.space_group_name_H-M   'P 1'
#
loop_
_entity.id
_entity.type
_entity.pdbx_description
1 polymer ?
#
loop_
_entity_poly.entity_id
_entity_poly.type
_entity_poly.pdbx_seq_one_letter_code
_entity_poly.pdbx_strand_id
1 'polypeptide(L)' 'MANNNIDNAFTARSKTGAAFEPTYSGALSFMRRKYTKDVKGADAVVWGIPFDAAV' A
#
# COMPACT_ATOMS: atom_id res chain seq x y z
N MET A 1 12.21 -18.55 -10.64
CA MET A 1 12.00 -18.64 -9.17
C MET A 1 11.00 -17.56 -8.78
N ALA A 2 9.98 -17.87 -7.98
CA ALA A 2 9.08 -16.84 -7.48
C ALA A 2 9.88 -15.87 -6.60
N ASN A 3 9.80 -14.58 -6.90
CA ASN A 3 10.39 -13.56 -6.05
C ASN A 3 9.53 -13.49 -4.78
N ASN A 4 10.10 -13.78 -3.62
CA ASN A 4 9.39 -13.69 -2.33
C ASN A 4 9.06 -12.25 -1.92
N ASN A 5 9.46 -11.26 -2.73
CA ASN A 5 9.23 -9.83 -2.48
C ASN A 5 8.00 -9.29 -3.23
N ILE A 6 6.91 -10.05 -3.27
CA ILE A 6 5.61 -9.64 -3.81
C ILE A 6 4.60 -9.37 -2.69
N ASP A 7 3.50 -8.70 -3.04
CA ASP A 7 2.43 -8.26 -2.16
C ASP A 7 2.89 -7.38 -1.00
N ASN A 8 3.79 -6.43 -1.30
CA ASN A 8 4.38 -5.51 -0.33
C ASN A 8 3.33 -4.68 0.42
N ALA A 9 2.15 -4.46 -0.18
CA ALA A 9 1.04 -3.83 0.52
C ALA A 9 0.66 -4.56 1.83
N PHE A 10 0.90 -5.87 1.92
CA PHE A 10 0.64 -6.70 3.09
C PHE A 10 1.91 -7.19 3.78
N THR A 11 2.93 -7.53 3.02
CA THR A 11 4.13 -8.23 3.52
C THR A 11 5.26 -7.28 3.95
N ALA A 12 5.22 -6.01 3.55
CA ALA A 12 6.29 -5.05 3.86
C ALA A 12 6.52 -4.92 5.38
N ARG A 13 7.79 -4.97 5.76
CA ARG A 13 8.24 -4.81 7.16
C ARG A 13 8.47 -3.35 7.55
N SER A 14 8.63 -2.45 6.58
CA SER A 14 8.83 -1.02 6.78
C SER A 14 7.75 -0.16 6.09
N LYS A 15 7.57 1.07 6.56
CA LYS A 15 6.74 2.12 5.92
C LYS A 15 7.48 2.85 4.79
N THR A 16 8.73 2.50 4.53
CA THR A 16 9.55 3.02 3.43
C THR A 16 10.13 1.89 2.59
N GLY A 17 10.64 2.20 1.41
CA GLY A 17 11.23 1.23 0.48
C GLY A 17 10.42 1.06 -0.79
N ALA A 18 11.11 0.55 -1.82
CA ALA A 18 10.52 0.25 -3.12
C ALA A 18 9.76 -1.09 -3.07
N ALA A 19 8.66 -1.15 -3.81
CA ALA A 19 7.95 -2.39 -4.09
C ALA A 19 8.25 -2.79 -5.54
N PHE A 20 8.67 -4.03 -5.76
CA PHE A 20 8.92 -4.55 -7.10
C PHE A 20 7.93 -5.68 -7.39
N GLU A 21 6.86 -5.33 -8.10
CA GLU A 21 5.78 -6.25 -8.47
C GLU A 21 5.48 -6.10 -9.96
N PRO A 22 5.12 -7.18 -10.68
CA PRO A 22 4.60 -7.05 -12.03
C PRO A 22 3.41 -6.10 -12.04
N THR A 23 3.38 -5.14 -12.97
CA THR A 23 2.37 -4.08 -13.01
C THR A 23 0.93 -4.61 -13.04
N TYR A 24 0.72 -5.78 -13.62
CA TYR A 24 -0.56 -6.47 -13.78
C TYR A 24 -0.95 -7.38 -12.61
N SER A 25 -0.13 -7.49 -11.57
CA SER A 25 -0.34 -8.41 -10.44
C SER A 25 -0.22 -7.67 -9.10
N GLY A 26 -0.46 -8.39 -8.01
CA GLY A 26 -0.26 -7.96 -6.63
C GLY A 26 -1.38 -7.11 -6.05
N ALA A 27 -1.25 -6.80 -4.77
CA ALA A 27 -2.21 -6.00 -4.02
C ALA A 27 -2.28 -4.52 -4.49
N LEU A 28 -3.50 -4.02 -4.71
CA LEU A 28 -3.79 -2.70 -5.25
C LEU A 28 -3.97 -1.61 -4.18
N SER A 29 -3.00 -1.46 -3.28
CA SER A 29 -2.92 -0.23 -2.48
C SER A 29 -2.42 0.93 -3.34
N PHE A 30 -2.66 2.16 -2.88
CA PHE A 30 -2.13 3.35 -3.54
C PHE A 30 -0.60 3.26 -3.64
N MET A 31 -0.09 3.24 -4.87
CA MET A 31 1.35 3.10 -5.18
C MET A 31 2.04 1.94 -4.45
N ARG A 32 1.34 0.81 -4.23
CA ARG A 32 1.87 -0.39 -3.53
C ARG A 32 2.32 -0.12 -2.10
N ARG A 33 1.84 0.95 -1.46
CA ARG A 33 2.13 1.26 -0.05
C ARG A 33 1.45 0.28 0.89
N LYS A 34 2.03 0.11 2.09
CA LYS A 34 1.52 -0.83 3.09
C LYS A 34 0.11 -0.46 3.56
N TYR A 35 -0.81 -1.41 3.55
CA TYR A 35 -2.08 -1.32 4.27
C TYR A 35 -1.80 -1.45 5.77
N THR A 36 -2.11 -0.41 6.53
CA THR A 36 -2.04 -0.40 7.99
C THR A 36 -2.93 0.70 8.55
N LYS A 37 -3.44 0.50 9.75
CA LYS A 37 -4.09 1.56 10.54
C LYS A 37 -3.12 2.27 11.49
N ASP A 38 -1.91 1.74 11.67
CA ASP A 38 -0.87 2.39 12.46
C ASP A 38 -0.24 3.56 11.69
N VAL A 39 -0.56 4.78 12.10
CA VAL A 39 -0.08 6.03 11.52
C VAL A 39 1.22 6.55 12.15
N LYS A 40 1.72 5.91 13.22
CA LYS A 40 2.90 6.42 13.95
C LYS A 40 4.12 6.52 13.04
N GLY A 41 4.71 7.70 12.92
CA GLY A 41 5.90 7.93 12.09
C GLY A 41 5.67 7.85 10.58
N ALA A 42 4.42 7.98 10.12
CA ALA A 42 4.13 8.22 8.71
C ALA A 42 4.23 9.71 8.39
N ASP A 43 4.91 10.07 7.31
CA ASP A 43 4.98 11.47 6.83
C ASP A 43 3.69 11.90 6.12
N ALA A 44 3.02 10.96 5.45
CA ALA A 44 1.74 11.17 4.79
C ALA A 44 0.89 9.89 4.83
N VAL A 45 -0.43 10.07 4.78
CA VAL A 45 -1.41 8.98 4.78
C VAL A 45 -2.34 9.15 3.59
N VAL A 46 -2.63 8.04 2.90
CA VAL A 46 -3.63 7.99 1.84
C VAL A 46 -4.88 7.34 2.41
N TRP A 47 -6.00 8.06 2.37
CA TRP A 47 -7.29 7.59 2.83
C TRP A 47 -8.34 7.89 1.76
N GLY A 48 -8.98 6.86 1.23
CA GLY A 48 -10.16 7.01 0.38
C GLY A 48 -11.42 7.27 1.21
N ILE A 49 -12.12 8.36 0.90
CA ILE A 49 -13.46 8.64 1.44
C ILE A 49 -14.43 8.50 0.26
N PRO A 50 -15.07 7.33 0.07
CA PRO A 50 -16.04 7.12 -1.00
C PRO A 50 -17.41 7.69 -0.59
N PHE A 51 -17.47 9.00 -0.34
CA PHE A 51 -18.70 9.70 0.04
C PHE A 51 -19.21 10.54 -1.14
N ASP A 52 -20.48 10.35 -1.49
CA ASP A 52 -21.13 10.97 -2.65
C ASP A 52 -22.41 11.77 -2.31
N ALA A 53 -22.75 11.91 -1.02
CA ALA A 53 -24.01 12.53 -0.59
C ALA A 53 -23.88 14.01 -0.15
N ALA A 54 -22.88 14.74 -0.65
CA ALA A 54 -22.77 16.18 -0.38
C ALA A 54 -23.82 16.93 -1.23
N VAL A 55 -24.80 17.55 -0.55
CA VAL A 55 -25.87 18.39 -1.15
C VAL A 55 -25.77 19.79 -0.57
#